data_AF-A0A7J9TSW7-F1
#
_entry.id   AF-A0A7J9TSW7-F1
#
_cell.length_a   1.000
_cell.length_b   1.000
_cell.length_c   1.000
_cell.angle_alpha   90.00
_cell.angle_beta   90.00
_cell.angle_gamma   90.00
#
_symmetry.space_group_name_H-M   'P 1'
#
loop_
_entity.id
_entity.type
_entity.pdbx_description
1 polymer ?
#
loop_
_entity_poly.entity_id
_entity_poly.type
_entity_poly.pdbx_seq_one_letter_code
_entity_poly.pdbx_strand_id
1 'polypeptide(L)'
;MEITEADVNRPLAELVENSKEKVIIEDIAEYSEIFFSIEYIVLNFWQKKPALKDKTVLSAYHKLKKDFDGQKKGSLADEISKSVKALLVLNKIDGERSYTYEEIISCVKYLIKLVNQHRSPSRIGYLQWIKTFFEGNLPQTDKEISDYIDEYES
;
A
#
# COMPACT_ATOMS: atom_id res chain seq x y z
N MET A 1 -7.18 20.63 -10.75
CA MET A 1 -7.40 19.84 -11.99
C MET A 1 -8.03 18.53 -11.57
N GLU A 2 -8.97 17.97 -12.35
CA GLU A 2 -9.61 16.70 -12.02
C GLU A 2 -8.81 15.55 -12.66
N ILE A 3 -8.46 14.52 -11.87
CA ILE A 3 -7.81 13.31 -12.39
C ILE A 3 -8.85 12.47 -13.11
N THR A 4 -8.54 12.04 -14.33
CA THR A 4 -9.44 11.24 -15.16
C THR A 4 -9.07 9.74 -15.15
N GLU A 5 -9.98 8.89 -15.62
CA GLU A 5 -9.69 7.47 -15.82
C GLU A 5 -8.55 7.25 -16.83
N ALA A 6 -8.38 8.16 -17.80
CA ALA A 6 -7.28 8.11 -18.76
C ALA A 6 -5.92 8.29 -18.08
N ASP A 7 -5.83 9.15 -17.07
CA ASP A 7 -4.58 9.44 -16.37
C ASP A 7 -4.08 8.23 -15.59
N VAL A 8 -4.97 7.53 -14.89
CA VAL A 8 -4.62 6.33 -14.10
C VAL A 8 -4.45 5.07 -14.94
N ASN A 9 -4.84 5.09 -16.22
CA ASN A 9 -4.59 4.00 -17.15
C ASN A 9 -3.23 4.10 -17.85
N ARG A 10 -2.49 5.21 -17.68
CA ARG A 10 -1.13 5.34 -18.22
C ARG A 10 -0.20 4.29 -17.60
N PRO A 11 0.78 3.76 -18.35
CA PRO A 11 1.81 2.90 -17.79
C PRO A 11 2.54 3.59 -16.64
N LEU A 12 2.84 2.86 -15.57
CA LEU A 12 3.56 3.42 -14.40
C LEU A 12 4.88 4.09 -14.83
N ALA A 13 5.58 3.50 -15.81
CA ALA A 13 6.83 4.01 -16.34
C ALA A 13 6.75 5.44 -16.92
N GLU A 14 5.56 5.90 -17.35
CA GLU A 14 5.37 7.29 -17.82
C GLU A 14 5.13 8.28 -16.67
N LEU A 15 4.81 7.76 -15.48
CA LEU A 15 4.45 8.54 -14.30
C LEU A 15 5.59 8.68 -13.29
N VAL A 16 6.72 8.01 -13.53
CA VAL A 16 7.88 8.00 -12.65
C VAL A 16 9.14 8.49 -13.35
N GLU A 17 10.17 8.81 -12.58
CA GLU A 17 11.50 9.09 -13.10
C GLU A 17 12.24 7.82 -13.52
N ASN A 18 13.05 7.96 -14.57
CA ASN A 18 13.86 6.88 -15.11
C ASN A 18 15.17 6.74 -14.32
N SER A 19 15.08 6.19 -13.12
CA SER A 19 16.23 5.72 -12.35
C SER A 19 16.14 4.21 -12.16
N LYS A 20 17.31 3.56 -12.15
CA LYS A 20 17.47 2.12 -11.88
C LYS A 20 18.18 1.86 -10.55
N GLU A 21 18.40 2.92 -9.77
CA GLU A 21 19.04 2.80 -8.48
C GLU A 21 18.13 2.03 -7.52
N LYS A 22 18.69 1.02 -6.87
CA LYS A 22 17.94 0.24 -5.89
C LYS A 22 17.74 1.08 -4.64
N VAL A 23 16.49 1.25 -4.25
CA VAL A 23 16.14 1.96 -3.02
C VAL A 23 15.87 0.96 -1.89
N ILE A 24 16.44 1.22 -0.72
CA ILE A 24 16.11 0.53 0.52
C ILE A 24 15.35 1.53 1.39
N ILE A 25 14.15 1.16 1.82
CA ILE A 25 13.34 2.00 2.71
C ILE A 25 13.90 1.90 4.12
N GLU A 26 14.59 2.95 4.57
CA GLU A 26 15.11 3.07 5.95
C GLU A 26 14.12 3.83 6.85
N ASP A 27 13.45 4.85 6.30
CA ASP A 27 12.41 5.62 6.97
C ASP A 27 11.09 5.53 6.20
N ILE A 28 10.02 5.11 6.87
CA ILE A 28 8.67 5.03 6.29
C ILE A 28 8.14 6.44 5.99
N ALA A 29 8.48 7.42 6.83
CA ALA A 29 7.96 8.78 6.74
C ALA A 29 8.33 9.46 5.41
N GLU A 30 9.51 9.14 4.87
CA GLU A 30 9.96 9.63 3.56
C GLU A 30 9.00 9.24 2.40
N TYR A 31 8.34 8.09 2.54
CA TYR A 31 7.46 7.51 1.52
C TYR A 31 5.99 7.44 1.99
N SER A 32 5.63 8.26 2.96
CA SER A 32 4.32 8.22 3.63
C SER A 32 3.15 8.34 2.66
N GLU A 33 3.26 9.15 1.60
CA GLU A 33 2.20 9.33 0.59
C GLU A 33 1.93 8.04 -0.18
N ILE A 34 2.99 7.32 -0.57
CA ILE A 34 2.87 6.03 -1.26
C ILE A 34 2.22 5.01 -0.33
N PHE A 35 2.72 4.86 0.90
CA PHE A 35 2.15 3.93 1.87
C PHE A 35 0.68 4.24 2.16
N PHE A 36 0.36 5.51 2.42
CA PHE A 36 -1.01 5.96 2.65
C PHE A 36 -1.91 5.63 1.45
N SER A 37 -1.47 5.94 0.22
CA SER A 37 -2.24 5.67 -1.00
C SER A 37 -2.54 4.18 -1.22
N ILE A 38 -1.68 3.29 -0.75
CA ILE A 38 -1.87 1.84 -0.85
C ILE A 38 -2.78 1.34 0.28
N GLU A 39 -2.44 1.66 1.53
CA GLU A 39 -3.07 1.08 2.71
C GLU A 39 -4.51 1.60 2.92
N TYR A 40 -4.77 2.85 2.56
CA TYR A 40 -6.13 3.39 2.56
C TYR A 40 -7.04 2.64 1.57
N ILE A 41 -6.51 2.24 0.41
CA ILE A 41 -7.25 1.43 -0.56
C ILE A 41 -7.50 0.04 -0.04
N VAL A 42 -6.52 -0.59 0.62
CA VAL A 42 -6.70 -1.89 1.28
C VAL A 42 -7.84 -1.83 2.30
N LEU A 43 -7.84 -0.81 3.17
CA LEU A 43 -8.89 -0.61 4.18
C LEU A 43 -10.26 -0.46 3.54
N ASN A 44 -10.41 0.46 2.58
CA ASN A 44 -11.68 0.70 1.88
C ASN A 44 -12.17 -0.55 1.13
N PHE A 45 -11.26 -1.28 0.49
CA PHE A 45 -11.62 -2.50 -0.22
C PHE A 45 -12.06 -3.60 0.75
N TRP A 46 -11.43 -3.70 1.92
CA TRP A 46 -11.83 -4.64 2.96
C TRP A 46 -13.19 -4.28 3.57
N GLN A 47 -13.47 -3.00 3.84
CA GLN A 47 -14.79 -2.55 4.31
C GLN A 47 -15.91 -2.92 3.32
N LYS A 48 -15.64 -2.81 2.00
CA LYS A 48 -16.57 -3.25 0.94
C LYS A 48 -16.65 -4.76 0.79
N LYS A 49 -15.62 -5.51 1.21
CA LYS A 49 -15.52 -6.97 1.11
C LYS A 49 -14.97 -7.57 2.41
N PRO A 50 -15.78 -7.65 3.49
CA PRO A 50 -15.30 -8.01 4.83
C PRO A 50 -14.68 -9.42 4.95
N ALA A 51 -14.98 -10.30 3.99
CA ALA A 51 -14.38 -11.64 3.91
C ALA A 51 -12.92 -11.65 3.44
N LEU A 52 -12.34 -10.51 3.06
CA LEU A 52 -10.94 -10.39 2.66
C LEU A 52 -10.01 -10.79 3.82
N LYS A 53 -8.91 -11.45 3.49
CA LYS A 53 -7.88 -11.94 4.42
C LYS A 53 -6.50 -11.45 3.99
N ASP A 54 -5.54 -11.44 4.91
CA ASP A 54 -4.16 -10.97 4.66
C ASP A 54 -3.51 -11.69 3.48
N LYS A 55 -3.82 -12.98 3.26
CA LYS A 55 -3.34 -13.73 2.09
C LYS A 55 -3.73 -13.07 0.76
N THR A 56 -4.92 -12.47 0.68
CA THR A 56 -5.38 -11.76 -0.52
C THR A 56 -4.62 -10.45 -0.69
N VAL A 57 -4.35 -9.72 0.39
CA VAL A 57 -3.51 -8.51 0.39
C VAL A 57 -2.09 -8.85 -0.09
N LEU A 58 -1.47 -9.86 0.53
CA LEU A 58 -0.15 -10.35 0.17
C LEU A 58 -0.08 -10.79 -1.30
N SER A 59 -1.12 -11.46 -1.80
CA SER A 59 -1.23 -11.82 -3.21
C SER A 59 -1.30 -10.60 -4.12
N ALA A 60 -2.03 -9.56 -3.73
CA ALA A 60 -2.12 -8.30 -4.50
C ALA A 60 -0.75 -7.60 -4.57
N TYR A 61 -0.05 -7.47 -3.44
CA TYR A 61 1.29 -6.88 -3.41
C TYR A 61 2.30 -7.67 -4.23
N HIS A 62 2.25 -9.01 -4.20
CA HIS A 62 3.10 -9.83 -5.06
C HIS A 62 2.82 -9.66 -6.55
N LYS A 63 1.58 -9.40 -6.95
CA LYS A 63 1.25 -9.07 -8.34
C LYS A 63 1.83 -7.71 -8.72
N LEU A 64 1.58 -6.68 -7.91
CA LEU A 64 2.11 -5.33 -8.13
C LEU A 64 3.64 -5.28 -8.20
N LYS A 65 4.33 -6.05 -7.35
CA LYS A 65 5.79 -6.20 -7.38
C LYS A 65 6.30 -6.72 -8.74
N LYS A 66 5.52 -7.55 -9.43
CA LYS A 66 5.90 -8.15 -10.73
C LYS A 66 5.49 -7.27 -11.90
N ASP A 67 4.30 -6.72 -11.84
CA ASP A 67 3.69 -5.94 -12.89
C ASP A 67 2.70 -5.00 -12.21
N PHE A 68 2.83 -3.70 -12.47
CA PHE A 68 1.95 -2.69 -11.89
C PHE A 68 0.77 -2.37 -12.83
N ASP A 69 0.89 -2.66 -14.12
CA ASP A 69 -0.01 -2.19 -15.18
C ASP A 69 -1.01 -3.28 -15.60
N GLY A 70 -0.62 -4.55 -15.63
CA GLY A 70 -1.45 -5.67 -16.10
C GLY A 70 -2.43 -6.25 -15.08
N GLN A 71 -3.04 -5.42 -14.22
CA GLN A 71 -3.91 -5.93 -13.15
C GLN A 71 -5.33 -6.25 -13.64
N LYS A 72 -5.94 -7.27 -13.02
CA LYS A 72 -7.35 -7.61 -13.31
C LYS A 72 -8.27 -6.52 -12.78
N LYS A 73 -9.08 -5.90 -13.65
CA LYS A 73 -10.05 -4.85 -13.30
C LYS A 73 -10.91 -5.23 -12.07
N GLY A 74 -11.01 -4.33 -11.10
CA GLY A 74 -11.80 -4.48 -9.86
C GLY A 74 -11.18 -5.43 -8.82
N SER A 75 -9.96 -5.92 -9.06
CA SER A 75 -9.18 -6.62 -8.05
C SER A 75 -8.48 -5.63 -7.12
N LEU A 76 -8.11 -6.07 -5.91
CA LEU A 76 -7.37 -5.21 -4.96
C LEU A 76 -6.09 -4.63 -5.58
N ALA A 77 -5.36 -5.42 -6.38
CA ALA A 77 -4.16 -4.93 -7.05
C ALA A 77 -4.46 -3.84 -8.10
N ASP A 78 -5.58 -3.95 -8.81
CA ASP A 78 -6.02 -2.92 -9.77
C ASP A 78 -6.37 -1.61 -9.06
N GLU A 79 -7.13 -1.68 -7.97
CA GLU A 79 -7.50 -0.49 -7.19
C GLU A 79 -6.28 0.20 -6.58
N ILE A 80 -5.33 -0.59 -6.02
CA ILE A 80 -4.06 -0.04 -5.52
C ILE A 80 -3.26 0.60 -6.65
N SER A 81 -3.14 -0.07 -7.80
CA SER A 81 -2.40 0.46 -8.95
C SER A 81 -2.93 1.82 -9.37
N LYS A 82 -4.25 1.94 -9.54
CA LYS A 82 -4.91 3.21 -9.88
C LYS A 82 -4.67 4.29 -8.86
N SER A 83 -4.75 3.97 -7.57
CA SER A 83 -4.53 4.96 -6.51
C SER A 83 -3.11 5.49 -6.48
N VAL A 84 -2.10 4.62 -6.63
CA VAL A 84 -0.70 5.06 -6.72
C VAL A 84 -0.48 5.91 -7.97
N LYS A 85 -1.03 5.51 -9.12
CA LYS A 85 -0.92 6.31 -10.34
C LYS A 85 -1.61 7.67 -10.23
N ALA A 86 -2.77 7.73 -9.57
CA ALA A 86 -3.46 8.99 -9.30
C ALA A 86 -2.60 9.92 -8.45
N LEU A 87 -1.98 9.40 -7.39
CA LEU A 87 -1.02 10.16 -6.57
C LEU A 87 0.15 10.68 -7.42
N LEU A 88 0.77 9.84 -8.26
CA LEU A 88 1.89 10.26 -9.10
C LEU A 88 1.50 11.35 -10.12
N VAL A 89 0.28 11.27 -10.67
CA VAL A 89 -0.26 12.30 -11.56
C VAL A 89 -0.46 13.61 -10.81
N LEU A 90 -1.03 13.58 -9.60
CA LEU A 90 -1.17 14.76 -8.75
C LEU A 90 0.18 15.40 -8.45
N ASN A 91 1.15 14.61 -8.00
CA ASN A 91 2.47 15.16 -7.66
C ASN A 91 3.13 15.83 -8.86
N LYS A 92 2.99 15.26 -10.08
CA LYS A 92 3.48 15.90 -11.30
C LYS A 92 2.78 17.21 -11.65
N ILE A 93 1.48 17.30 -11.39
CA ILE A 93 0.68 18.50 -11.62
C ILE A 93 1.07 19.60 -10.64
N ASP A 94 1.20 19.24 -9.37
CA ASP A 94 1.42 20.18 -8.27
C ASP A 94 2.91 20.57 -8.13
N GLY A 95 3.80 19.91 -8.88
CA GLY A 95 5.25 20.15 -8.82
C GLY A 95 5.90 19.60 -7.56
N GLU A 96 5.26 18.59 -6.95
CA GLU A 96 5.72 17.88 -5.76
C GLU A 96 6.76 16.81 -6.12
N ARG A 97 7.15 16.00 -5.12
CA ARG A 97 8.15 14.95 -5.28
C ARG A 97 7.84 14.03 -6.46
N SER A 98 8.82 13.91 -7.35
CA SER A 98 8.90 12.85 -8.34
C SER A 98 9.42 11.56 -7.71
N TYR A 99 8.73 10.45 -7.94
CA TYR A 99 9.20 9.13 -7.54
C TYR A 99 9.78 8.38 -8.74
N THR A 100 10.71 7.49 -8.46
CA THR A 100 11.29 6.52 -9.40
C THR A 100 10.52 5.20 -9.33
N TYR A 101 10.67 4.37 -10.37
CA TYR A 101 10.06 3.04 -10.38
C TYR A 101 10.54 2.17 -9.21
N GLU A 102 11.84 2.21 -8.90
CA GLU A 102 12.43 1.40 -7.83
C GLU A 102 11.93 1.83 -6.44
N GLU A 103 11.65 3.12 -6.20
CA GLU A 103 11.02 3.58 -4.95
C GLU A 103 9.64 2.96 -4.74
N ILE A 104 8.78 3.00 -5.78
CA ILE A 104 7.44 2.41 -5.71
C ILE A 104 7.52 0.90 -5.44
N ILE A 105 8.40 0.20 -6.15
CA ILE A 105 8.59 -1.24 -5.95
C ILE A 105 9.16 -1.54 -4.57
N SER A 106 10.04 -0.70 -4.04
CA SER A 106 10.60 -0.85 -2.70
C SER A 106 9.56 -0.61 -1.60
N CYS A 107 8.63 0.33 -1.79
CA CYS A 107 7.46 0.48 -0.92
C CYS A 107 6.60 -0.79 -0.92
N VAL A 108 6.31 -1.36 -2.09
CA VAL A 108 5.55 -2.63 -2.18
C VAL A 108 6.29 -3.80 -1.51
N LYS A 109 7.61 -3.89 -1.67
CA LYS A 109 8.43 -4.91 -0.97
C LYS A 109 8.38 -4.72 0.55
N TYR A 110 8.41 -3.47 1.03
CA TYR A 110 8.30 -3.17 2.45
C TYR A 110 6.92 -3.59 3.00
N LEU A 111 5.84 -3.27 2.30
CA LEU A 111 4.48 -3.70 2.68
C LEU A 111 4.32 -5.22 2.71
N ILE A 112 4.95 -5.94 1.78
CA ILE A 112 5.02 -7.42 1.83
C ILE A 112 5.68 -7.89 3.14
N LYS A 113 6.75 -7.23 3.58
CA LYS A 113 7.41 -7.55 4.85
C LYS A 113 6.45 -7.29 6.02
N LEU A 114 5.80 -6.12 6.06
CA LEU A 114 4.82 -5.77 7.09
C LEU A 114 3.68 -6.79 7.20
N VAL A 115 3.04 -7.16 6.09
CA VAL A 115 1.96 -8.16 6.09
C VAL A 115 2.43 -9.49 6.66
N ASN A 116 3.69 -9.87 6.44
CA ASN A 116 4.26 -11.10 6.99
C ASN A 116 4.62 -11.00 8.47
N GLN A 117 4.87 -9.79 9.00
CA GLN A 117 5.12 -9.54 10.41
C GLN A 117 3.82 -9.58 11.22
N HIS A 118 2.73 -9.05 10.68
CA HIS A 118 1.39 -9.05 11.29
C HIS A 118 0.59 -10.32 10.99
N ARG A 119 1.26 -11.48 10.92
CA ARG A 119 0.57 -12.76 10.66
C ARG A 119 -0.15 -13.21 11.92
N SER A 120 -1.45 -13.45 11.80
CA SER A 120 -2.29 -13.93 12.89
C SER A 120 -3.01 -15.24 12.59
N PRO A 121 -3.45 -16.01 13.61
CA PRO A 121 -4.30 -17.19 13.41
C PRO A 121 -5.63 -16.85 12.72
N SER A 122 -6.18 -15.66 12.97
CA SER A 122 -7.42 -15.15 12.36
C SER A 122 -7.25 -14.74 10.88
N ARG A 123 -5.99 -14.64 10.42
CA ARG A 123 -5.56 -14.28 9.05
C ARG A 123 -5.99 -12.87 8.63
N ILE A 124 -6.16 -11.98 9.61
CA ILE A 124 -6.54 -10.57 9.42
C ILE A 124 -5.69 -9.63 10.28
N GLY A 125 -4.51 -10.07 10.75
CA GLY A 125 -3.66 -9.27 11.64
C GLY A 125 -3.21 -7.98 10.97
N TYR A 126 -2.72 -8.05 9.73
CA TYR A 126 -2.34 -6.86 8.98
C TYR A 126 -3.54 -5.95 8.66
N LEU A 127 -4.70 -6.52 8.33
CA LEU A 127 -5.92 -5.75 8.11
C LEU A 127 -6.39 -5.01 9.37
N GLN A 128 -6.29 -5.65 10.54
CA GLN A 128 -6.58 -5.00 11.82
C GLN A 128 -5.55 -3.93 12.16
N TRP A 129 -4.28 -4.16 11.84
CA TRP A 129 -3.21 -3.17 12.01
C TRP A 129 -3.49 -1.91 11.19
N ILE A 130 -3.81 -2.06 9.89
CA ILE A 130 -4.20 -0.92 9.03
C ILE A 130 -5.40 -0.20 9.64
N LYS A 131 -6.45 -0.94 10.02
CA LYS A 131 -7.65 -0.32 10.59
C LYS A 131 -7.31 0.49 11.85
N THR A 132 -6.52 -0.08 12.75
CA THR A 132 -6.08 0.55 13.99
C THR A 132 -5.28 1.83 13.71
N PHE A 133 -4.38 1.80 12.72
CA PHE A 133 -3.63 2.95 12.24
C PHE A 133 -4.55 4.09 11.77
N PHE A 134 -5.51 3.80 10.89
CA PHE A 134 -6.40 4.81 10.31
C PHE A 134 -7.47 5.31 11.28
N GLU A 135 -7.90 4.50 12.24
CA GLU A 135 -8.88 4.90 13.26
C GLU A 135 -8.25 5.69 14.42
N GLY A 136 -6.92 5.88 14.40
CA GLY A 136 -6.19 6.64 15.42
C GLY A 136 -6.07 5.91 16.76
N ASN A 137 -6.35 4.60 16.78
CA ASN A 137 -6.30 3.75 17.97
C ASN A 137 -4.95 3.04 18.11
N LEU A 138 -3.87 3.64 17.59
CA LEU A 138 -2.54 3.03 17.63
C LEU A 138 -2.08 2.82 19.07
N PRO A 139 -1.62 1.62 19.43
CA PRO A 139 -1.00 1.40 20.72
C PRO A 139 0.26 2.28 20.83
N GLN A 140 0.37 3.06 21.90
CA GLN A 140 1.44 4.04 22.11
C GLN A 140 2.47 3.58 23.14
N THR A 141 2.11 2.59 23.96
CA THR A 141 2.97 2.04 25.01
C THR A 141 3.32 0.58 24.71
N ASP A 142 4.46 0.10 25.21
CA ASP A 142 4.88 -1.31 25.08
C ASP A 142 3.80 -2.29 25.55
N LYS A 143 3.04 -1.92 26.57
CA LYS A 143 1.91 -2.71 27.08
C LYS A 143 0.76 -2.76 26.08
N GLU A 144 0.34 -1.62 25.54
CA GLU A 144 -0.73 -1.59 24.52
C GLU A 144 -0.30 -2.32 23.24
N ILE A 145 0.98 -2.26 22.89
CA ILE A 145 1.54 -3.01 21.76
C ILE A 145 1.46 -4.51 22.04
N SER A 146 1.82 -4.94 23.25
CA SER A 146 1.71 -6.34 23.67
C SER A 146 0.27 -6.83 23.69
N ASP A 147 -0.65 -6.07 24.30
CA ASP A 147 -2.07 -6.42 24.40
C ASP A 147 -2.69 -6.54 22.99
N TYR A 148 -2.33 -5.64 22.07
CA TYR A 148 -2.75 -5.69 20.68
C TYR A 148 -2.21 -6.95 19.95
N ILE A 149 -0.93 -7.29 20.14
CA ILE A 149 -0.33 -8.49 19.56
C ILE A 149 -1.02 -9.76 20.10
N ASP A 150 -1.30 -9.81 21.41
CA ASP A 150 -1.97 -10.96 22.03
C ASP A 150 -3.41 -11.12 21.54
N GLU A 151 -4.14 -10.02 21.35
CA GLU A 151 -5.55 -10.05 20.93
C GLU A 151 -5.71 -10.35 19.43
N TYR A 152 -4.81 -9.83 18.58
CA TYR A 152 -5.01 -9.81 17.13
C TYR A 152 -3.96 -10.57 16.32
N GLU A 153 -2.77 -10.84 16.86
CA GLU A 153 -1.60 -11.33 16.09
C GLU A 153 -1.03 -12.67 16.59
N SER A 154 -1.36 -13.10 17.82
CA SER A 154 -0.85 -14.33 18.46
C SER A 154 -1.67 -15.58 18.16
#